data_AF-A0A836RHN2-F1
#
_entry.id   AF-A0A836RHN2-F1
#
_cell.length_a   1.000
_cell.length_b   1.000
_cell.length_c   1.000
_cell.angle_alpha   90.00
_cell.angle_beta   90.00
_cell.angle_gamma   90.00
#
_symmetry.space_group_name_H-M   'P 1'
#
loop_
_entity.id
_entity.type
_entity.pdbx_description
1 polymer ?
#
loop_
_entity_poly.entity_id
_entity_poly.type
_entity_poly.pdbx_seq_one_letter_code
_entity_poly.pdbx_strand_id
1 'polypeptide(L)'
;MAKRSPSRGETSLRASSSAQKTLFGEDGPTADVMPWDEAAARDVLIAEVVFNRPLTTSFDYFVPDELRPVIQPGQRVRVPFGRGNRLTVGYCVALKNARGTGKPLKPLRAVLDTEPMLSGKMLELTRWMADRYLCGWGQVLESVIPAAVKRRAGTRWVVVFRPADGVAPRLPDLDLPPKQRAVLERLCQASEPMD
;
A
#
# COMPACT_ATOMS: atom_id res chain seq x y z
N MET A 1 45.16 -81.46 -39.27
CA MET A 1 45.88 -81.73 -38.00
C MET A 1 47.07 -80.78 -37.92
N ALA A 2 47.03 -79.80 -37.02
CA ALA A 2 48.18 -79.22 -36.30
C ALA A 2 47.67 -78.09 -35.39
N LYS A 3 47.66 -78.35 -34.08
CA LYS A 3 47.40 -77.37 -33.02
C LYS A 3 48.69 -76.60 -32.72
N ARG A 4 48.60 -75.28 -32.47
CA ARG A 4 49.16 -74.57 -31.30
C ARG A 4 48.99 -73.04 -31.44
N SER A 5 48.26 -72.45 -30.50
CA SER A 5 48.24 -71.02 -30.10
C SER A 5 49.57 -70.65 -29.36
N PRO A 6 49.84 -69.41 -28.84
CA PRO A 6 48.95 -68.25 -28.62
C PRO A 6 49.57 -66.81 -28.78
N SER A 7 48.70 -65.80 -28.60
CA SER A 7 48.90 -64.57 -27.81
C SER A 7 49.16 -63.21 -28.48
N ARG A 8 48.58 -62.19 -27.82
CA ARG A 8 48.86 -60.75 -27.76
C ARG A 8 48.10 -59.81 -28.71
N GLY A 9 47.14 -59.11 -28.11
CA GLY A 9 47.13 -57.64 -28.13
C GLY A 9 46.09 -56.98 -29.02
N GLU A 10 44.83 -56.92 -28.55
CA GLU A 10 43.89 -55.90 -28.99
C GLU A 10 44.39 -54.52 -28.53
N THR A 11 44.79 -53.68 -29.48
CA THR A 11 45.04 -52.26 -29.24
C THR A 11 43.92 -51.45 -29.86
N SER A 12 43.02 -50.99 -28.99
CA SER A 12 41.97 -50.02 -29.26
C SER A 12 42.60 -48.63 -29.50
N LEU A 13 42.55 -48.13 -30.73
CA LEU A 13 42.90 -46.74 -31.04
C LEU A 13 41.64 -45.88 -30.90
N ARG A 14 41.43 -45.33 -29.70
CA ARG A 14 40.45 -44.27 -29.43
C ARG A 14 40.98 -42.93 -29.93
N ALA A 15 40.12 -42.22 -30.66
CA ALA A 15 40.31 -40.83 -31.06
C ALA A 15 40.59 -39.93 -29.85
N SER A 16 41.68 -39.17 -29.91
CA SER A 16 42.03 -38.16 -28.91
C SER A 16 41.17 -36.91 -29.11
N SER A 17 40.08 -36.79 -28.35
CA SER A 17 39.43 -35.50 -28.10
C SER A 17 40.22 -34.81 -26.99
N SER A 18 40.97 -33.77 -27.36
CA SER A 18 41.67 -32.88 -26.43
C SER A 18 40.62 -32.09 -25.64
N ALA A 19 40.30 -32.57 -24.44
CA ALA A 19 39.55 -31.79 -23.47
C ALA A 19 40.42 -30.61 -23.02
N GLN A 20 40.04 -29.38 -23.40
CA GLN A 20 40.55 -28.18 -22.78
C GLN A 20 40.31 -28.29 -21.27
N LYS A 21 41.38 -28.51 -20.51
CA LYS A 21 41.36 -28.36 -19.06
C LYS A 21 40.97 -26.91 -18.75
N THR A 22 39.88 -26.72 -18.03
CA THR A 22 39.49 -25.42 -17.50
C THR A 22 40.65 -24.87 -16.67
N LEU A 23 41.00 -23.60 -16.90
CA LEU A 23 42.17 -22.94 -16.32
C LEU A 23 42.07 -22.78 -14.79
N PHE A 24 40.87 -22.98 -14.25
CA PHE A 24 40.57 -23.01 -12.83
C PHE A 24 40.26 -24.46 -12.49
N GLY A 25 40.95 -24.99 -11.47
CA GLY A 25 40.78 -26.37 -11.02
C GLY A 25 39.34 -26.71 -10.68
N GLU A 26 39.07 -27.98 -10.41
CA GLU A 26 37.73 -28.51 -10.09
C GLU A 26 37.07 -27.87 -8.84
N ASP A 27 37.79 -26.96 -8.17
CA ASP A 27 37.32 -26.07 -7.11
C ASP A 27 36.81 -24.72 -7.66
N GLY A 28 35.96 -24.76 -8.68
CA GLY A 28 35.13 -23.60 -9.03
C GLY A 28 34.18 -23.28 -7.86
N PRO A 29 33.77 -22.01 -7.66
CA PRO A 29 32.89 -21.66 -6.54
C PRO A 29 31.67 -22.57 -6.57
N THR A 30 31.41 -23.24 -5.44
CA THR A 30 30.25 -24.10 -5.23
C THR A 30 29.00 -23.35 -5.71
N ALA A 31 28.07 -24.06 -6.35
CA ALA A 31 26.82 -23.50 -6.90
C ALA A 31 25.91 -22.80 -5.85
N ASP A 32 26.33 -22.73 -4.60
CA ASP A 32 25.69 -21.98 -3.54
C ASP A 32 26.17 -20.52 -3.55
N VAL A 33 25.44 -19.72 -4.31
CA VAL A 33 25.25 -18.26 -4.20
C VAL A 33 26.51 -17.40 -4.32
N MET A 34 26.62 -16.66 -5.44
CA MET A 34 27.71 -15.71 -5.62
C MET A 34 27.51 -14.48 -4.70
N PRO A 35 28.58 -13.84 -4.18
CA PRO A 35 28.47 -12.67 -3.31
C PRO A 35 27.71 -11.47 -3.92
N TRP A 36 27.71 -11.34 -5.25
CA TRP A 36 26.91 -10.34 -5.95
C TRP A 36 25.44 -10.74 -6.13
N ASP A 37 25.10 -12.03 -6.03
CA ASP A 37 23.72 -12.50 -5.94
C ASP A 37 23.12 -12.20 -4.54
N GLU A 38 23.94 -12.25 -3.49
CA GLU A 38 23.60 -11.74 -2.16
C GLU A 38 23.48 -10.21 -2.12
N ALA A 39 24.38 -9.49 -2.81
CA ALA A 39 24.27 -8.04 -2.96
C ALA A 39 23.06 -7.63 -3.82
N ALA A 40 22.66 -8.48 -4.77
CA ALA A 40 21.44 -8.37 -5.56
C ALA A 40 20.20 -8.89 -4.83
N ALA A 41 20.30 -9.30 -3.55
CA ALA A 41 19.16 -9.42 -2.65
C ALA A 41 18.55 -8.02 -2.48
N ARG A 42 17.71 -7.71 -3.45
CA ARG A 42 17.12 -6.41 -3.80
C ARG A 42 16.74 -5.64 -2.55
N ASP A 43 17.00 -4.33 -2.52
CA ASP A 43 16.37 -3.44 -1.54
C ASP A 43 14.84 -3.66 -1.60
N VAL A 44 14.33 -4.38 -0.61
CA VAL A 44 12.92 -4.77 -0.51
C VAL A 44 12.22 -3.69 0.27
N LEU A 45 11.27 -3.00 -0.37
CA LEU A 45 10.37 -2.13 0.34
C LEU A 45 9.24 -2.97 0.94
N ILE A 46 9.03 -2.84 2.24
CA ILE A 46 8.01 -3.56 2.99
C ILE A 46 7.02 -2.56 3.57
N ALA A 47 5.74 -2.84 3.39
CA ALA A 47 4.65 -2.13 4.02
C ALA A 47 4.16 -2.89 5.24
N GLU A 48 4.14 -2.20 6.38
CA GLU A 48 3.51 -2.67 7.60
C GLU A 48 2.02 -2.29 7.55
N VAL A 49 1.15 -3.30 7.62
CA VAL A 49 -0.29 -3.13 7.41
C VAL A 49 -1.08 -3.64 8.61
N VAL A 50 -2.05 -2.83 9.06
CA VAL A 50 -3.02 -3.21 10.09
C VAL A 50 -4.43 -3.31 9.50
N PHE A 51 -5.28 -4.11 10.12
CA PHE A 51 -6.65 -4.37 9.65
C PHE A 51 -7.67 -3.93 10.68
N ASN A 52 -8.85 -3.51 10.24
CA ASN A 52 -10.02 -3.27 11.09
C ASN A 52 -10.58 -4.60 11.62
N ARG A 53 -9.84 -5.20 12.56
CA ARG A 53 -10.11 -6.46 13.26
C ARG A 53 -9.49 -6.37 14.66
N PRO A 54 -9.95 -7.16 15.63
CA PRO A 54 -9.36 -7.22 16.97
C PRO A 54 -8.00 -7.95 16.95
N LEU A 55 -7.02 -7.36 16.27
CA LEU A 55 -5.66 -7.85 16.11
C LEU A 55 -4.71 -6.78 16.64
N THR A 56 -3.81 -7.17 17.53
CA THR A 56 -2.78 -6.29 18.11
C THR A 56 -1.51 -6.25 17.26
N THR A 57 -1.36 -7.21 16.33
CA THR A 57 -0.17 -7.35 15.47
C THR A 57 -0.41 -6.74 14.10
N SER A 58 0.64 -6.12 13.56
CA SER A 58 0.73 -5.69 12.17
C SER A 58 1.26 -6.80 11.26
N PHE A 59 1.04 -6.66 9.96
CA PHE A 59 1.43 -7.65 8.96
C PHE A 59 2.32 -7.01 7.91
N ASP A 60 3.44 -7.66 7.63
CA ASP A 60 4.39 -7.23 6.63
C ASP A 60 4.00 -7.71 5.23
N TYR A 61 4.02 -6.80 4.27
CA TYR A 61 3.77 -7.08 2.86
C TYR A 61 4.90 -6.54 2.00
N PHE A 62 5.25 -7.30 0.97
CA PHE A 62 6.17 -6.83 -0.07
C PHE A 62 5.47 -5.74 -0.91
N VAL A 63 6.16 -4.63 -1.16
CA VAL A 63 5.68 -3.56 -2.03
C VAL A 63 6.26 -3.77 -3.44
N PRO A 64 5.42 -4.08 -4.45
CA PRO A 64 5.85 -4.13 -5.85
C PRO A 64 6.40 -2.80 -6.34
N ASP A 65 7.31 -2.85 -7.31
CA ASP A 65 8.04 -1.68 -7.84
C ASP A 65 7.10 -0.60 -8.38
N GLU A 66 5.95 -1.01 -8.94
CA GLU A 66 4.92 -0.12 -9.47
C GLU A 66 4.23 0.70 -8.38
N LEU A 67 4.21 0.21 -7.14
CA LEU A 67 3.52 0.85 -6.02
C LEU A 67 4.47 1.65 -5.11
N ARG A 68 5.79 1.43 -5.21
CA ARG A 68 6.81 2.19 -4.46
C ARG A 68 6.69 3.71 -4.56
N PRO A 69 6.43 4.34 -5.73
CA PRO A 69 6.39 5.80 -5.81
C PRO A 69 5.12 6.43 -5.22
N VAL A 70 4.04 5.65 -5.06
CA VAL A 70 2.73 6.16 -4.64
C VAL A 70 2.37 5.81 -3.20
N ILE A 71 2.98 4.77 -2.65
CA ILE A 71 2.67 4.28 -1.31
C ILE A 71 3.31 5.15 -0.23
N GLN A 72 2.51 5.51 0.76
CA GLN A 72 2.91 6.30 1.91
C GLN A 72 2.19 5.79 3.19
N PRO A 73 2.82 5.92 4.37
CA PRO A 73 2.12 5.67 5.63
C PRO A 73 0.87 6.54 5.75
N GLY A 74 -0.22 5.99 6.30
CA GLY A 74 -1.50 6.66 6.45
C GLY A 74 -2.47 6.46 5.27
N GLN A 75 -2.07 5.71 4.24
CA GLN A 75 -2.95 5.31 3.13
C GLN A 75 -3.61 3.95 3.38
N ARG A 76 -4.79 3.74 2.79
CA ARG A 76 -5.41 2.42 2.71
C ARG A 76 -4.83 1.63 1.55
N VAL A 77 -4.63 0.35 1.81
CA VAL A 77 -4.05 -0.60 0.87
C VAL A 77 -4.93 -1.83 0.76
N ARG A 78 -4.94 -2.44 -0.42
CA ARG A 78 -5.62 -3.71 -0.68
C ARG A 78 -4.58 -4.82 -0.70
N VAL A 79 -4.73 -5.76 0.22
CA VAL A 79 -3.76 -6.83 0.44
C VAL A 79 -4.47 -8.17 0.65
N PRO A 80 -3.85 -9.30 0.29
CA PRO A 80 -4.40 -10.61 0.59
C PRO A 80 -4.24 -10.93 2.10
N PHE A 81 -5.33 -11.31 2.76
CA PHE A 81 -5.35 -11.60 4.19
C PHE A 81 -5.92 -12.98 4.52
N GLY A 82 -5.35 -13.63 5.54
CA GLY A 82 -5.75 -14.96 6.01
C GLY A 82 -5.35 -16.14 5.10
N ARG A 83 -5.83 -17.33 5.46
CA ARG A 83 -5.55 -18.60 4.75
C ARG A 83 -6.16 -18.63 3.34
N GLY A 84 -7.39 -18.13 3.19
CA GLY A 84 -8.07 -18.04 1.89
C GLY A 84 -7.59 -16.92 0.97
N ASN A 85 -6.53 -16.19 1.35
CA ASN A 85 -5.91 -15.13 0.55
C ASN A 85 -6.88 -14.03 0.08
N ARG A 86 -7.95 -13.77 0.85
CA ARG A 86 -9.01 -12.83 0.47
C ARG A 86 -8.47 -11.41 0.47
N LEU A 87 -8.70 -10.69 -0.63
CA LEU A 87 -8.35 -9.28 -0.72
C LEU A 87 -9.15 -8.46 0.29
N THR A 88 -8.43 -7.88 1.24
CA THR A 88 -8.97 -7.12 2.36
C THR A 88 -8.33 -5.73 2.36
N VAL A 89 -9.09 -4.72 2.77
CA VAL A 89 -8.58 -3.37 2.96
C VAL A 89 -7.89 -3.31 4.32
N GLY A 90 -6.66 -2.80 4.32
CA GLY A 90 -5.90 -2.48 5.51
C GLY A 90 -5.32 -1.07 5.43
N TYR A 91 -4.66 -0.64 6.50
CA TYR A 91 -4.00 0.65 6.60
C TYR A 91 -2.49 0.45 6.64
N CYS A 92 -1.76 1.11 5.75
CA CYS A 92 -0.30 1.15 5.78
C CYS A 92 0.13 2.08 6.92
N VAL A 93 0.81 1.55 7.93
CA VAL A 93 1.22 2.32 9.12
C VAL A 93 2.70 2.69 9.10
N ALA A 94 3.52 1.91 8.40
CA ALA A 94 4.94 2.18 8.23
C ALA A 94 5.46 1.56 6.93
N LEU A 95 6.57 2.11 6.44
CA LEU A 95 7.35 1.57 5.34
C LEU A 95 8.77 1.33 5.83
N LYS A 96 9.34 0.18 5.52
CA LYS A 96 10.72 -0.18 5.89
C LYS A 96 11.47 -0.77 4.70
N ASN A 97 12.72 -0.35 4.54
CA ASN A 97 13.66 -0.99 3.63
C ASN A 97 14.32 -2.15 4.37
N ALA A 98 14.29 -3.34 3.78
CA ALA A 98 14.96 -4.50 4.34
C ALA A 98 15.77 -5.23 3.27
N ARG A 99 16.87 -5.83 3.71
CA ARG A 99 17.68 -6.77 2.93
C ARG A 99 17.30 -8.17 3.35
N GLY A 100 16.64 -8.92 2.46
CA GLY A 100 16.27 -10.31 2.67
C GLY A 100 15.40 -10.55 3.91
N THR A 101 14.09 -10.68 3.75
CA THR A 101 13.16 -10.88 4.89
C THR A 101 13.23 -12.27 5.51
N GLY A 102 14.05 -13.19 4.98
CA GLY A 102 14.17 -14.60 5.39
C GLY A 102 12.87 -15.42 5.25
N LYS A 103 11.74 -14.77 4.97
CA LYS A 103 10.40 -15.35 4.84
C LYS A 103 9.72 -14.78 3.59
N PRO A 104 8.99 -15.60 2.83
CA PRO A 104 8.24 -15.14 1.66
C PRO A 104 7.12 -14.20 2.12
N LEU A 105 7.20 -12.93 1.73
CA LEU A 105 6.15 -11.95 1.96
C LEU A 105 5.12 -12.00 0.83
N LYS A 106 3.84 -11.81 1.18
CA LYS A 106 2.80 -11.64 0.18
C LYS A 106 2.91 -10.25 -0.47
N PRO A 107 2.65 -10.12 -1.78
CA PRO A 107 2.69 -8.81 -2.44
C PRO A 107 1.46 -7.97 -2.12
N LEU A 108 1.67 -6.68 -1.93
CA LEU A 108 0.63 -5.66 -1.88
C LEU A 108 -0.05 -5.54 -3.26
N ARG A 109 -1.38 -5.42 -3.30
CA ARG A 109 -2.12 -5.46 -4.59
C ARG A 109 -2.48 -4.09 -5.13
N ALA A 110 -2.85 -3.15 -4.28
CA ALA A 110 -3.17 -1.79 -4.70
C ALA A 110 -3.09 -0.82 -3.52
N VAL A 111 -2.76 0.43 -3.81
CA VAL A 111 -2.98 1.58 -2.93
C VAL A 111 -4.32 2.21 -3.33
N LEU A 112 -5.22 2.46 -2.36
CA LEU A 112 -6.59 2.94 -2.63
C LEU A 112 -6.70 4.46 -2.55
N ASP A 113 -5.75 5.10 -1.86
CA ASP A 113 -5.74 6.52 -1.60
C ASP A 113 -4.65 7.22 -2.42
N THR A 114 -4.95 8.41 -2.94
CA THR A 114 -3.99 9.20 -3.74
C THR A 114 -2.97 9.87 -2.82
N GLU A 115 -3.43 10.29 -1.64
CA GLU A 115 -2.65 10.94 -0.60
C GLU A 115 -2.95 10.25 0.75
N PRO A 116 -2.03 10.34 1.74
CA PRO A 116 -2.29 9.85 3.09
C PRO A 116 -3.54 10.48 3.69
N MET A 117 -4.45 9.64 4.18
CA MET A 117 -5.62 10.12 4.94
C MET A 117 -5.25 10.54 6.36
N LEU A 118 -4.11 10.06 6.85
CA LEU A 118 -3.64 10.22 8.22
C LEU A 118 -2.20 10.72 8.18
N SER A 119 -1.93 11.78 8.94
CA SER A 119 -0.56 12.27 9.15
C SER A 119 0.22 11.35 10.10
N GLY A 120 1.55 11.45 10.10
CA GLY A 120 2.40 10.70 11.03
C GLY A 120 2.03 10.89 12.50
N LYS A 121 1.74 12.13 12.92
CA LYS A 121 1.25 12.43 14.28
C LYS A 121 -0.07 11.74 14.61
N MET A 122 -0.96 11.59 13.63
CA MET A 122 -2.22 10.87 13.82
C MET A 122 -1.97 9.36 13.95
N LEU A 123 -1.02 8.80 13.20
CA LEU A 123 -0.60 7.40 13.37
C LEU A 123 -0.03 7.16 14.77
N GLU A 124 0.82 8.05 15.28
CA GLU A 124 1.35 7.98 16.64
C GLU A 124 0.24 8.05 17.70
N LEU A 125 -0.68 9.01 17.58
CA LEU A 125 -1.80 9.16 18.51
C LEU A 125 -2.69 7.92 18.51
N THR A 126 -3.08 7.45 17.33
CA THR A 126 -3.95 6.27 17.20
C THR A 126 -3.25 5.00 17.66
N ARG A 127 -1.93 4.91 17.52
CA ARG A 127 -1.14 3.82 18.10
C ARG A 127 -1.20 3.86 19.62
N TRP A 128 -0.95 5.02 20.23
CA TRP A 128 -1.06 5.21 21.67
C TRP A 128 -2.47 4.87 22.19
N MET A 129 -3.53 5.24 21.46
CA MET A 129 -4.90 4.88 21.81
C MET A 129 -5.12 3.36 21.77
N ALA A 130 -4.63 2.69 20.72
CA ALA A 130 -4.74 1.24 20.58
C ALA A 130 -4.06 0.51 21.75
N ASP A 131 -2.85 0.93 22.10
CA ASP A 131 -2.08 0.36 23.21
C ASP A 131 -2.74 0.69 24.57
N ARG A 132 -3.25 1.91 24.76
CA ARG A 132 -3.89 2.34 26.01
C ARG A 132 -5.23 1.66 26.27
N TYR A 133 -6.04 1.47 25.22
CA TYR A 133 -7.39 0.92 25.33
C TYR A 133 -7.47 -0.56 24.92
N LEU A 134 -6.32 -1.23 24.75
CA LEU A 134 -6.19 -2.66 24.47
C LEU A 134 -7.05 -3.12 23.27
N CYS A 135 -7.09 -2.31 22.21
CA CYS A 135 -7.88 -2.59 21.02
C CYS A 135 -6.99 -2.68 19.77
N GLY A 136 -7.52 -3.26 18.70
CA GLY A 136 -6.76 -3.39 17.46
C GLY A 136 -6.48 -2.03 16.83
N TRP A 137 -5.23 -1.75 16.46
CA TRP A 137 -4.85 -0.45 15.89
C TRP A 137 -5.65 -0.12 14.64
N GLY A 138 -5.92 -1.10 13.77
CA GLY A 138 -6.76 -0.88 12.60
C GLY A 138 -8.23 -0.56 12.93
N GLN A 139 -8.76 -0.98 14.08
CA GLN A 139 -10.09 -0.56 14.53
C GLN A 139 -10.10 0.90 14.98
N VAL A 140 -9.05 1.34 15.67
CA VAL A 140 -8.87 2.76 16.04
C VAL A 140 -8.79 3.63 14.79
N LEU A 141 -7.95 3.24 13.82
CA LEU A 141 -7.80 3.95 12.55
C LEU A 141 -9.12 4.06 11.79
N GLU A 142 -9.88 2.97 11.70
CA GLU A 142 -11.19 2.98 11.06
C GLU A 142 -12.18 3.94 11.74
N SER A 143 -12.09 4.05 13.07
CA SER A 143 -12.99 4.84 13.91
C SER A 143 -12.69 6.34 13.85
N VAL A 144 -11.41 6.70 13.72
CA VAL A 144 -10.97 8.11 13.65
C VAL A 144 -11.30 8.74 12.29
N ILE A 145 -11.35 7.94 11.21
CA ILE A 145 -11.61 8.47 9.87
C ILE A 145 -13.13 8.53 9.61
N PRO A 146 -13.73 9.72 9.38
CA PRO A 146 -15.15 9.85 9.09
C PRO A 146 -15.57 9.12 7.81
N ALA A 147 -16.80 8.61 7.77
CA ALA A 147 -17.32 7.85 6.63
C ALA A 147 -17.31 8.64 5.31
N ALA A 148 -17.61 9.94 5.36
CA ALA A 148 -17.58 10.83 4.19
C ALA A 148 -16.17 10.89 3.57
N VAL A 149 -15.14 11.06 4.41
CA VAL A 149 -13.73 11.09 3.98
C VAL A 149 -13.32 9.74 3.40
N LYS A 150 -13.73 8.61 4.02
CA LYS A 150 -13.45 7.25 3.51
C LYS A 150 -14.05 6.99 2.13
N ARG A 151 -15.23 7.54 1.85
CA ARG A 151 -15.92 7.42 0.55
C ARG A 151 -15.42 8.43 -0.48
N ARG A 152 -14.46 9.29 -0.11
CA ARG A 152 -14.10 10.48 -0.88
C ARG A 152 -15.36 11.24 -1.32
N ALA A 153 -16.34 11.32 -0.42
CA ALA A 153 -17.50 12.17 -0.64
C ALA A 153 -16.93 13.58 -0.77
N GLY A 154 -16.95 14.11 -1.99
CA GLY A 154 -16.40 15.42 -2.28
C GLY A 154 -17.15 16.49 -1.50
N THR A 155 -16.65 17.72 -1.60
CA THR A 155 -17.35 18.89 -1.08
C THR A 155 -18.71 18.97 -1.75
N ARG A 156 -19.79 18.90 -0.96
CA ARG A 156 -21.12 19.23 -1.45
C ARG A 156 -21.19 20.75 -1.51
N TRP A 157 -21.24 21.29 -2.71
CA TRP A 157 -21.58 22.70 -2.89
C TRP A 157 -23.03 22.90 -2.46
N VAL A 158 -23.25 23.89 -1.60
CA VAL A 158 -24.58 24.35 -1.21
C VAL A 158 -24.70 25.79 -1.65
N VAL A 159 -25.83 26.12 -2.28
CA VAL A 159 -26.12 27.48 -2.70
C VAL A 159 -26.75 28.18 -1.50
N VAL A 160 -26.02 29.11 -0.91
CA VAL A 160 -26.54 29.95 0.16
C VAL A 160 -27.04 31.27 -0.42
N PHE A 161 -28.20 31.73 0.05
CA PHE A 161 -28.73 33.04 -0.31
C PHE A 161 -28.49 34.04 0.81
N ARG A 162 -28.02 35.22 0.44
CA ARG A 162 -27.89 36.38 1.33
C ARG A 162 -28.43 37.62 0.61
N PRO A 163 -29.18 38.51 1.30
CA PRO A 163 -29.55 39.79 0.72
C PRO A 163 -28.29 40.59 0.37
N ALA A 164 -28.30 41.30 -0.76
CA ALA A 164 -27.25 42.25 -1.06
C ALA A 164 -27.21 43.36 0.02
N ASP A 165 -26.02 43.88 0.30
CA ASP A 165 -25.87 44.92 1.33
C ASP A 165 -26.70 46.16 0.96
N GLY A 166 -27.41 46.72 1.95
CA GLY A 166 -28.30 47.88 1.74
C GLY A 166 -29.70 47.56 1.20
N VAL A 167 -30.04 46.28 0.95
CA VAL A 167 -31.41 45.89 0.54
C VAL A 167 -32.39 45.93 1.72
N ALA A 168 -31.97 45.54 2.93
CA ALA A 168 -32.82 45.52 4.12
C ALA A 168 -33.56 46.86 4.40
N PRO A 169 -32.90 48.04 4.38
CA PRO A 169 -33.60 49.31 4.61
C PRO A 169 -34.48 49.76 3.44
N ARG A 170 -34.30 49.23 2.23
CA ARG A 170 -35.06 49.59 1.02
C ARG A 170 -36.21 48.63 0.73
N LEU A 171 -36.37 47.58 1.54
CA LEU A 171 -37.40 46.55 1.41
C LEU A 171 -38.83 47.12 1.26
N PRO A 172 -39.25 48.17 2.00
CA PRO A 172 -40.60 48.71 1.89
C PRO A 172 -40.87 49.37 0.52
N ASP A 173 -39.83 49.91 -0.11
CA ASP A 173 -39.92 50.69 -1.35
C ASP A 173 -39.81 49.82 -2.62
N LEU A 174 -39.52 48.53 -2.45
CA LEU A 174 -39.38 47.59 -3.56
C LEU A 174 -40.75 47.05 -3.98
N ASP A 175 -41.11 47.28 -5.25
CA ASP A 175 -42.26 46.67 -5.88
C ASP A 175 -41.96 45.20 -6.20
N LEU A 176 -42.33 44.31 -5.27
CA LEU A 176 -42.07 42.89 -5.33
C LEU A 176 -43.36 42.08 -5.21
N PRO A 177 -43.55 41.03 -6.03
CA PRO A 177 -44.59 40.03 -5.85
C PRO A 177 -44.62 39.47 -4.41
N PRO A 178 -45.81 39.11 -3.87
CA PRO A 178 -45.96 38.72 -2.46
C PRO A 178 -45.02 37.60 -2.00
N LYS A 179 -44.77 36.61 -2.88
CA LYS A 179 -43.87 35.48 -2.60
C LYS A 179 -42.40 35.89 -2.51
N GLN A 180 -41.97 36.85 -3.33
CA GLN A 180 -40.59 37.33 -3.34
C GLN A 180 -40.30 38.22 -2.11
N ARG A 181 -41.27 39.06 -1.73
CA ARG A 181 -41.20 39.86 -0.51
C ARG A 181 -41.04 38.99 0.74
N ALA A 182 -41.86 37.94 0.87
CA ALA A 182 -41.78 37.01 2.01
C ALA A 182 -40.42 36.30 2.12
N VAL A 183 -39.83 35.88 0.99
CA VAL A 183 -38.50 35.27 0.98
C VAL A 183 -37.43 36.29 1.37
N LEU A 184 -37.49 37.51 0.83
CA LEU A 184 -36.51 38.55 1.11
C LEU A 184 -36.59 39.04 2.56
N GLU A 185 -37.79 39.16 3.14
CA GLU A 185 -38.00 39.42 4.57
C GLU A 185 -37.33 38.36 5.43
N ARG A 186 -37.49 37.08 5.07
CA ARG A 186 -36.83 35.99 5.80
C ARG A 186 -35.32 36.01 5.67
N LEU A 187 -34.80 36.29 4.48
CA LEU A 187 -33.36 36.42 4.26
C LEU A 187 -32.76 37.64 4.98
N CYS A 188 -33.51 38.73 5.13
CA CYS A 188 -33.07 39.92 5.88
C CYS A 188 -33.12 39.72 7.41
N GLN A 189 -34.00 38.86 7.91
CA GLN A 189 -34.08 38.51 9.33
C GLN A 189 -33.08 37.43 9.74
N ALA A 190 -32.62 36.61 8.79
CA ALA A 190 -31.61 35.60 9.03
C ALA A 190 -30.24 36.26 9.24
N SER A 191 -29.62 35.99 10.38
CA SER A 191 -28.25 36.46 10.68
C SER A 191 -27.18 35.63 9.97
N GLU A 192 -27.55 34.49 9.38
CA GLU A 192 -26.66 33.56 8.70
C GLU A 192 -27.18 33.22 7.28
N PRO A 193 -26.30 32.90 6.32
CA PRO A 193 -26.70 32.47 4.98
C PRO A 193 -27.60 31.23 5.06
N MET A 194 -28.76 31.27 4.38
CA MET A 194 -29.73 30.16 4.39
C MET A 194 -29.61 29.29 3.14
N ASP A 195 -29.79 27.98 3.34
CA ASP A 195 -29.87 26.92 2.33
C ASP A 195 -31.28 26.78 1.71
#